data_AF-A0A151IZL2-F1
#
_entry.id   AF-A0A151IZL2-F1
#
_cell.length_a   1.000
_cell.length_b   1.000
_cell.length_c   1.000
_cell.angle_alpha   90.00
_cell.angle_beta   90.00
_cell.angle_gamma   90.00
#
_symmetry.space_group_name_H-M   'P 1'
#
loop_
_entity.id
_entity.type
_entity.pdbx_description
1 polymer ?
#
loop_
_entity_poly.entity_id
_entity_poly.type
_entity_poly.pdbx_seq_one_letter_code
_entity_poly.pdbx_strand_id
1 'polypeptide(L)'
;LPLADELCNWANEFQINQNALTSLLRILSRHGHDDLPRDARTLLNTPRPGTHDVKTLSKGEYVHYGLLKAFISIDNRFPHAFDYCDVIYLDLNIDGLPISKSSKSQLWPILGRISGLPFAPFVIGVYHGYQKACLAEFLQPFVDEYLNLKNNGFSINEHPLQT
;
A
#
# COMPACT_ATOMS: atom_id res chain seq x y z
N LEU A 1 9.21 -6.39 -21.95
CA LEU A 1 8.42 -5.48 -21.08
C LEU A 1 8.42 -4.12 -21.77
N PRO A 2 7.34 -3.32 -21.72
CA PRO A 2 7.44 -1.95 -22.20
C PRO A 2 8.55 -1.24 -21.42
N LEU A 3 9.36 -0.40 -22.10
CA LEU A 3 10.53 0.28 -21.54
C LEU A 3 10.25 1.00 -20.20
N ALA A 4 9.01 1.48 -20.02
CA ALA A 4 8.56 2.10 -18.78
C ALA A 4 8.67 1.17 -17.56
N ASP A 5 8.33 -0.12 -17.70
CA ASP A 5 8.37 -1.09 -16.61
C ASP A 5 9.82 -1.40 -16.21
N GLU A 6 10.73 -1.51 -17.19
CA GLU A 6 12.15 -1.74 -16.95
C GLU A 6 12.78 -0.55 -16.22
N LEU A 7 12.45 0.68 -16.63
CA LEU A 7 12.90 1.89 -15.95
C LEU A 7 12.32 2.02 -14.53
N CYS A 8 11.05 1.64 -14.34
CA CYS A 8 10.40 1.62 -13.03
C CYS A 8 11.10 0.63 -12.09
N ASN A 9 11.35 -0.60 -12.56
CA ASN A 9 12.04 -1.63 -11.81
C ASN A 9 13.47 -1.22 -11.45
N TRP A 10 14.24 -0.71 -12.43
CA TRP A 10 15.59 -0.20 -12.19
C TRP A 10 15.59 0.94 -11.16
N ALA A 11 14.68 1.90 -11.30
CA ALA A 11 14.62 3.02 -10.36
C ALA A 11 14.33 2.57 -8.93
N ASN A 12 13.44 1.58 -8.76
CA ASN A 12 13.11 1.01 -7.47
C ASN A 12 14.25 0.13 -6.91
N GLU A 13 14.87 -0.69 -7.73
CA GLU A 13 15.97 -1.57 -7.33
C GLU A 13 17.17 -0.76 -6.82
N PHE A 14 17.54 0.28 -7.55
CA PHE A 14 18.70 1.11 -7.22
C PHE A 14 18.37 2.35 -6.38
N GLN A 15 17.11 2.46 -5.90
CA GLN A 15 16.65 3.57 -5.07
C GLN A 15 16.99 4.94 -5.67
N ILE A 16 16.75 5.07 -6.97
CA ILE A 16 17.10 6.27 -7.74
C ILE A 16 16.25 7.44 -7.25
N ASN A 17 16.90 8.58 -7.01
CA ASN A 17 16.19 9.80 -6.62
C ASN A 17 15.21 10.23 -7.72
N GLN A 18 13.98 10.57 -7.34
CA GLN A 18 12.93 11.01 -8.27
C GLN A 18 13.36 12.21 -9.12
N ASN A 19 14.21 13.11 -8.62
CA ASN A 19 14.71 14.23 -9.42
C ASN A 19 15.64 13.76 -10.55
N ALA A 20 16.51 12.78 -10.28
CA ALA A 20 17.43 12.18 -11.23
C ALA A 20 16.66 11.37 -12.29
N LEU A 21 15.68 10.57 -11.85
CA LEU A 21 14.80 9.83 -12.74
C LEU A 21 13.98 10.77 -13.65
N THR A 22 13.45 11.87 -13.11
CA THR A 22 12.75 12.89 -13.90
C THR A 22 13.67 13.53 -14.94
N SER A 23 14.92 13.82 -14.57
CA SER A 23 15.92 14.34 -15.52
C SER A 23 16.19 13.35 -16.66
N LEU A 24 16.39 12.06 -16.32
CA LEU A 24 16.59 10.99 -17.30
C LEU A 24 15.39 10.86 -18.25
N LEU A 25 14.16 10.82 -17.73
CA LEU A 25 12.95 10.71 -18.53
C LEU A 25 12.79 11.88 -19.52
N ARG A 26 13.18 13.10 -19.12
CA ARG A 26 13.20 14.26 -20.01
C ARG A 26 14.25 14.17 -21.11
N ILE A 27 15.40 13.55 -20.83
CA ILE A 27 16.41 13.25 -21.86
C ILE A 27 15.85 12.23 -22.83
N LEU A 28 15.28 11.12 -22.35
CA LEU A 28 14.71 10.06 -23.20
C LEU A 28 13.59 10.59 -24.13
N SER A 29 12.68 11.43 -23.64
CA SER A 29 11.65 12.06 -24.49
C SER A 29 12.26 12.91 -25.61
N ARG A 30 13.37 13.62 -25.37
CA ARG A 30 14.07 14.36 -26.44
C ARG A 30 14.74 13.47 -27.47
N HIS A 31 14.92 12.19 -27.18
CA HIS A 31 15.57 11.19 -28.03
C HIS A 31 14.58 10.16 -28.61
N GLY A 32 13.30 10.51 -28.70
CA GLY A 32 12.29 9.71 -29.42
C GLY A 32 11.47 8.76 -28.55
N HIS A 33 11.62 8.82 -27.24
CA HIS A 33 10.78 8.07 -26.28
C HIS A 33 9.63 8.94 -25.74
N ASP A 34 8.80 9.46 -26.65
CA ASP A 34 7.65 10.30 -26.27
C ASP A 34 6.49 9.50 -25.66
N ASP A 35 6.55 8.17 -25.73
CA ASP A 35 5.67 7.23 -25.03
C ASP A 35 5.94 7.16 -23.52
N LEU A 36 7.13 7.58 -23.07
CA LEU A 36 7.47 7.62 -21.66
C LEU A 36 6.95 8.88 -20.96
N PRO A 37 6.48 8.79 -19.71
CA PRO A 37 6.15 9.96 -18.92
C PRO A 37 7.39 10.80 -18.63
N ARG A 38 7.24 12.13 -18.59
CA ARG A 38 8.34 13.08 -18.33
C ARG A 38 8.63 13.32 -16.84
N ASP A 39 7.88 12.66 -15.96
CA ASP A 39 7.93 12.86 -14.52
C ASP A 39 8.01 11.51 -13.81
N ALA A 40 8.97 11.39 -12.90
CA ALA A 40 9.22 10.17 -12.13
C ALA A 40 7.97 9.69 -11.37
N ARG A 41 7.16 10.60 -10.83
CA ARG A 41 5.94 10.23 -10.09
C ARG A 41 4.93 9.56 -11.00
N THR A 42 4.88 9.97 -12.26
CA THR A 42 3.98 9.35 -13.25
C THR A 42 4.51 7.99 -13.69
N LEU A 43 5.82 7.86 -13.92
CA LEU A 43 6.42 6.55 -14.20
C LEU A 43 6.21 5.55 -13.06
N LEU A 44 6.43 5.99 -11.83
CA LEU A 44 6.34 5.16 -10.62
C LEU A 44 4.91 5.02 -10.10
N ASN A 45 3.90 5.50 -10.83
CA ASN A 45 2.49 5.50 -10.41
C ASN A 45 2.29 6.01 -8.97
N THR A 46 3.02 7.04 -8.57
CA THR A 46 2.93 7.62 -7.24
C THR A 46 1.52 8.17 -7.02
N PRO A 47 0.84 7.79 -5.90
CA PRO A 47 -0.49 8.30 -5.58
C PRO A 47 -0.57 9.83 -5.65
N ARG A 48 -1.67 10.33 -6.21
CA ARG A 48 -1.93 11.77 -6.35
C ARG A 48 -2.88 12.22 -5.24
N PRO A 49 -2.86 13.51 -4.85
CA PRO A 49 -3.87 14.03 -3.93
C PRO A 49 -5.29 13.68 -4.44
N GLY A 50 -6.13 13.13 -3.58
CA GLY A 50 -7.49 12.71 -3.91
C GLY A 50 -7.64 11.29 -4.50
N THR A 51 -6.57 10.51 -4.68
CA THR A 51 -6.68 9.10 -5.12
C THR A 51 -7.07 8.14 -4.00
N HIS A 52 -6.99 8.60 -2.75
CA HIS A 52 -7.40 7.82 -1.58
C HIS A 52 -8.46 8.58 -0.80
N ASP A 53 -9.40 7.82 -0.23
CA ASP A 53 -10.39 8.34 0.71
C ASP A 53 -9.70 8.67 2.04
N VAL A 54 -9.29 9.93 2.19
CA VAL A 54 -8.71 10.44 3.43
C VAL A 54 -9.85 10.89 4.33
N LYS A 55 -10.01 10.18 5.46
CA LYS A 55 -11.02 10.47 6.47
C LYS A 55 -10.42 11.32 7.57
N THR A 56 -11.12 12.37 7.95
CA THR A 56 -10.80 13.11 9.17
C THR A 56 -11.26 12.30 10.38
N LEU A 57 -10.33 11.89 11.23
CA LEU A 57 -10.62 11.40 12.59
C LEU A 57 -10.50 12.55 13.58
N SER A 58 -10.97 12.37 14.82
CA SER A 58 -11.07 13.45 15.83
C SER A 58 -9.79 14.29 16.01
N LYS A 59 -8.60 13.74 15.75
CA LYS A 59 -7.30 14.39 16.00
C LYS A 59 -6.31 14.31 14.83
N GLY A 60 -6.74 13.87 13.66
CA GLY A 60 -5.85 13.65 12.54
C GLY A 60 -6.56 13.11 11.31
N GLU A 61 -5.77 12.59 10.39
CA GLU A 61 -6.20 12.07 9.10
C GLU A 61 -5.96 10.56 9.07
N TYR A 62 -6.85 9.84 8.41
CA TYR A 62 -6.77 8.39 8.28
C TYR A 62 -7.05 7.94 6.87
N VAL A 63 -6.25 7.00 6.39
CA VAL A 63 -6.47 6.31 5.12
C VAL A 63 -6.62 4.82 5.39
N HIS A 64 -7.70 4.24 4.89
CA HIS A 64 -7.92 2.80 4.91
C HIS A 64 -7.51 2.19 3.56
N TYR A 65 -6.48 1.34 3.57
CA TYR A 65 -6.06 0.58 2.40
C TYR A 65 -6.85 -0.73 2.29
N GLY A 66 -7.00 -1.44 3.42
CA GLY A 66 -7.84 -2.62 3.57
C GLY A 66 -7.12 -3.95 3.32
N LEU A 67 -7.54 -4.97 4.06
CA LEU A 67 -7.12 -6.36 3.96
C LEU A 67 -7.47 -6.97 2.61
N LEU A 68 -8.71 -6.79 2.12
CA LEU A 68 -9.14 -7.44 0.88
C LEU A 68 -8.31 -6.97 -0.31
N LYS A 69 -8.04 -5.66 -0.39
CA LYS A 69 -7.18 -5.10 -1.43
C LYS A 69 -5.75 -5.61 -1.32
N ALA A 70 -5.23 -5.77 -0.10
CA ALA A 70 -3.91 -6.36 0.11
C ALA A 70 -3.86 -7.82 -0.36
N PHE A 71 -4.86 -8.63 -0.03
CA PHE A 71 -4.93 -10.03 -0.46
C PHE A 71 -5.01 -10.16 -1.99
N ILE A 72 -5.87 -9.37 -2.65
CA ILE A 72 -5.95 -9.32 -4.12
C ILE A 72 -4.60 -8.90 -4.71
N SER A 73 -3.94 -7.89 -4.16
CA SER A 73 -2.62 -7.45 -4.64
C SER A 73 -1.53 -8.51 -4.47
N ILE A 74 -1.61 -9.31 -3.40
CA ILE A 74 -0.66 -10.39 -3.13
C ILE A 74 -0.86 -11.51 -4.14
N ASP A 75 -2.12 -11.92 -4.39
CA ASP A 75 -2.45 -12.96 -5.36
C ASP A 75 -2.10 -12.54 -6.80
N ASN A 76 -2.38 -11.29 -7.18
CA ASN A 76 -1.98 -10.77 -8.50
C ASN A 76 -0.47 -10.80 -8.72
N ARG A 77 0.32 -10.63 -7.65
CA ARG A 77 1.78 -10.68 -7.72
C ARG A 77 2.32 -12.11 -7.65
N PHE A 78 1.63 -12.98 -6.93
CA PHE A 78 1.96 -14.38 -6.70
C PHE A 78 0.72 -15.22 -6.93
N PRO A 79 0.44 -15.60 -8.20
CA PRO A 79 -0.75 -16.36 -8.53
C PRO A 79 -0.85 -17.61 -7.66
N HIS A 80 -2.05 -17.90 -7.17
CA HIS A 80 -2.35 -19.06 -6.35
C HIS A 80 -1.77 -18.98 -4.92
N ALA A 81 -1.49 -17.78 -4.41
CA ALA A 81 -0.99 -17.60 -3.03
C ALA A 81 -1.98 -18.12 -1.97
N PHE A 82 -3.26 -18.24 -2.34
CA PHE A 82 -4.35 -18.63 -1.44
C PHE A 82 -5.10 -19.90 -1.84
N ASP A 83 -4.78 -20.53 -2.97
CA ASP A 83 -5.57 -21.62 -3.58
C ASP A 83 -5.72 -22.88 -2.71
N TYR A 84 -4.85 -23.05 -1.71
CA TYR A 84 -4.86 -24.20 -0.79
C TYR A 84 -4.80 -23.74 0.68
N CYS A 85 -5.29 -22.53 0.96
CA CYS A 85 -5.20 -21.92 2.27
C CYS A 85 -6.58 -21.87 2.95
N ASP A 86 -6.93 -22.93 3.69
CA ASP A 86 -8.16 -22.98 4.49
C ASP A 86 -8.13 -21.96 5.64
N VAL A 87 -6.93 -21.64 6.12
CA VAL A 87 -6.70 -20.72 7.23
C VAL A 87 -5.58 -19.75 6.90
N ILE A 88 -5.89 -18.46 6.94
CA ILE A 88 -4.91 -17.39 6.77
C ILE A 88 -4.50 -16.90 8.15
N TYR A 89 -3.23 -17.10 8.49
CA TYR A 89 -2.62 -16.54 9.68
C TYR A 89 -2.17 -15.11 9.39
N LEU A 90 -2.73 -14.14 10.11
CA LEU A 90 -2.44 -12.72 9.95
C LEU A 90 -1.69 -12.20 11.18
N ASP A 91 -0.44 -11.82 10.97
CA ASP A 91 0.36 -11.07 11.95
C ASP A 91 0.04 -9.58 11.81
N LEU A 92 -0.28 -8.91 12.91
CA LEU A 92 -0.60 -7.49 12.95
C LEU A 92 0.47 -6.73 13.73
N ASN A 93 0.88 -5.58 13.19
CA ASN A 93 1.72 -4.63 13.89
C ASN A 93 1.09 -3.24 13.84
N ILE A 94 0.99 -2.59 15.01
CA ILE A 94 0.36 -1.29 15.18
C ILE A 94 1.27 -0.46 16.06
N ASP A 95 2.05 0.43 15.46
CA ASP A 95 3.04 1.22 16.16
C ASP A 95 3.00 2.69 15.74
N GLY A 96 3.49 3.58 16.60
CA GLY A 96 3.58 5.01 16.35
C GLY A 96 4.99 5.42 15.95
N LEU A 97 5.14 5.99 14.76
CA LEU A 97 6.40 6.48 14.22
C LEU A 97 6.43 8.02 14.17
N PRO A 98 7.35 8.69 14.88
CA PRO A 98 7.59 10.13 14.71
C PRO A 98 8.10 10.43 13.30
N ILE A 99 7.46 11.37 12.60
CA ILE A 99 7.83 11.73 11.22
C ILE A 99 8.93 12.78 11.19
N SER A 100 8.95 13.65 12.21
CA SER A 100 9.95 14.68 12.35
C SER A 100 10.41 14.78 13.79
N LYS A 101 11.69 15.11 13.98
CA LYS A 101 12.27 15.41 15.30
C LYS A 101 11.85 16.79 15.81
N SER A 102 11.44 17.69 14.92
CA SER A 102 11.11 19.08 15.24
C SER A 102 9.61 19.36 15.36
N SER A 103 8.76 18.37 15.12
CA SER A 103 7.31 18.50 15.28
C SER A 103 6.72 17.29 16.00
N LYS A 104 5.51 17.45 16.54
CA LYS A 104 4.74 16.34 17.13
C LYS A 104 4.06 15.46 16.08
N SER A 105 4.44 15.60 14.80
CA SER A 105 3.87 14.85 13.69
C SER A 105 4.20 13.36 13.81
N GLN A 106 3.17 12.53 13.81
CA GLN A 106 3.27 11.09 14.02
C GLN A 106 2.46 10.35 12.97
N LEU A 107 3.00 9.22 12.53
CA LEU A 107 2.37 8.24 11.65
C LEU A 107 2.09 6.99 12.46
N TRP A 108 0.89 6.45 12.39
CA TRP A 108 0.49 5.21 13.05
C TRP A 108 -0.04 4.24 12.00
N PRO A 109 0.83 3.41 11.40
CA PRO A 109 0.38 2.36 10.50
C PRO A 109 -0.23 1.18 11.24
N ILE A 110 -1.26 0.59 10.63
CA ILE A 110 -1.71 -0.77 10.86
C ILE A 110 -1.07 -1.60 9.75
N LEU A 111 -0.10 -2.43 10.11
CA LEU A 111 0.59 -3.33 9.19
C LEU A 111 0.08 -4.75 9.37
N GLY A 112 -0.07 -5.45 8.25
CA GLY A 112 -0.39 -6.87 8.20
C GLY A 112 0.71 -7.66 7.53
N ARG A 113 0.89 -8.91 7.94
CA ARG A 113 1.73 -9.90 7.24
C ARG A 113 1.02 -11.24 7.30
N ILE A 114 0.99 -11.96 6.17
CA ILE A 114 0.47 -13.33 6.15
C ILE A 114 1.60 -14.27 6.58
N SER A 115 1.39 -15.02 7.65
CA SER A 115 2.39 -15.98 8.15
C SER A 115 2.55 -17.14 7.15
N GLY A 116 3.78 -17.63 7.00
CA GLY A 116 4.10 -18.71 6.05
C GLY A 116 4.40 -18.23 4.63
N LEU A 117 4.10 -16.96 4.31
CA LEU A 117 4.48 -16.36 3.04
C LEU A 117 5.73 -15.48 3.21
N PRO A 118 6.68 -15.49 2.26
CA PRO A 118 7.94 -14.75 2.37
C PRO A 118 7.77 -13.26 2.05
N PHE A 119 6.65 -12.67 2.41
CA PHE A 119 6.25 -11.33 1.98
C PHE A 119 6.61 -10.25 3.01
N ALA A 120 6.96 -9.08 2.49
CA ALA A 120 7.07 -7.87 3.30
C ALA A 120 5.69 -7.51 3.88
N PRO A 121 5.63 -6.88 5.08
CA PRO A 121 4.39 -6.36 5.62
C PRO A 121 3.69 -5.42 4.63
N PHE A 122 2.37 -5.51 4.55
CA PHE A 122 1.52 -4.60 3.80
C PHE A 122 0.80 -3.64 4.75
N VAL A 123 0.41 -2.50 4.21
CA VAL A 123 -0.32 -1.47 4.96
C VAL A 123 -1.82 -1.74 4.86
N ILE A 124 -2.49 -1.84 6.00
CA ILE A 124 -3.95 -1.99 6.11
C ILE A 124 -4.60 -0.62 6.31
N GLY A 125 -3.99 0.22 7.14
CA GLY A 125 -4.49 1.56 7.43
C GLY A 125 -3.38 2.44 7.97
N VAL A 126 -3.54 3.74 7.83
CA VAL A 126 -2.53 4.71 8.26
C VAL A 126 -3.23 5.89 8.88
N TYR A 127 -2.88 6.21 10.13
CA TYR A 127 -3.25 7.47 10.75
C TYR A 127 -2.07 8.44 10.73
N HIS A 128 -2.35 9.70 10.43
CA HIS A 128 -1.43 10.82 10.59
C HIS A 128 -2.03 11.83 11.56
N GLY A 129 -1.23 12.36 12.48
CA GLY A 129 -1.68 13.45 13.33
C GLY A 129 -0.57 14.01 14.21
N TYR A 130 -0.89 15.08 14.93
CA TYR A 130 0.03 15.71 15.88
C TYR A 130 -0.11 15.18 17.32
N GLN A 131 -1.01 14.21 17.50
CA GLN A 131 -1.33 13.55 18.74
C GLN A 131 -1.67 12.09 18.47
N LYS A 132 -1.58 11.25 19.51
CA LYS A 132 -2.02 9.86 19.46
C LYS A 132 -3.49 9.78 19.03
N ALA A 133 -3.78 8.88 18.09
CA ALA A 133 -5.12 8.63 17.61
C ALA A 133 -6.03 8.14 18.75
N CYS A 134 -7.33 8.46 18.67
CA CYS A 134 -8.33 7.74 19.45
C CYS A 134 -8.33 6.28 18.99
N LEU A 135 -7.97 5.35 19.89
CA LEU A 135 -7.74 3.95 19.51
C LEU A 135 -8.99 3.30 18.90
N ALA A 136 -10.17 3.61 19.45
CA ALA A 136 -11.43 3.10 18.93
C ALA A 136 -11.67 3.56 17.49
N GLU A 137 -11.63 4.87 17.23
CA GLU A 137 -11.83 5.42 15.88
C GLU A 137 -10.78 4.93 14.88
N PHE A 138 -9.53 4.80 15.31
CA PHE A 138 -8.42 4.37 14.47
C PHE A 138 -8.52 2.89 14.06
N LEU A 139 -8.92 2.02 14.98
CA LEU A 139 -9.02 0.58 14.72
C LEU A 139 -10.36 0.18 14.09
N GLN A 140 -11.41 0.98 14.27
CA GLN A 140 -12.77 0.62 13.83
C GLN A 140 -12.82 0.17 12.36
N PRO A 141 -12.24 0.91 11.38
CA PRO A 141 -12.33 0.50 9.97
C PRO A 141 -11.66 -0.85 9.70
N PHE A 142 -10.54 -1.12 10.38
CA PHE A 142 -9.86 -2.41 10.29
C PHE A 142 -10.67 -3.54 10.93
N VAL A 143 -11.23 -3.31 12.12
CA VAL A 143 -12.03 -4.31 12.85
C VAL A 143 -13.29 -4.67 12.06
N ASP A 144 -13.97 -3.67 11.50
CA ASP A 144 -15.18 -3.88 10.71
C ASP A 144 -14.89 -4.73 9.46
N GLU A 145 -13.81 -4.40 8.73
CA GLU A 145 -13.39 -5.17 7.56
C GLU A 145 -12.96 -6.58 7.95
N TYR A 146 -12.14 -6.73 9.00
CA TYR A 146 -11.70 -8.04 9.49
C TYR A 146 -12.88 -8.94 9.88
N LEU A 147 -13.84 -8.42 10.63
CA LEU A 147 -15.03 -9.18 11.05
C LEU A 147 -15.89 -9.56 9.85
N ASN A 148 -16.03 -8.67 8.87
CA ASN A 148 -16.74 -8.96 7.64
C ASN A 148 -16.08 -10.14 6.87
N LEU A 149 -14.77 -10.06 6.64
CA LEU A 149 -14.01 -11.10 5.92
C LEU A 149 -13.98 -12.41 6.69
N LYS A 150 -13.89 -12.35 8.03
CA LYS A 150 -13.91 -13.55 8.88
C LYS A 150 -15.25 -14.27 8.84
N ASN A 151 -16.36 -13.53 8.89
CA ASN A 151 -17.69 -14.11 9.00
C ASN A 151 -18.30 -14.49 7.66
N ASN A 152 -17.95 -13.76 6.59
CA ASN A 152 -18.55 -13.95 5.27
C ASN A 152 -17.57 -14.56 4.24
N GLY A 153 -16.31 -14.74 4.61
CA GLY A 153 -15.26 -15.13 3.67
C GLY A 153 -14.94 -14.02 2.66
N PHE A 154 -14.14 -14.36 1.67
CA PHE A 154 -13.86 -13.50 0.52
C PHE A 154 -13.50 -14.33 -0.71
N SER A 155 -13.46 -13.69 -1.87
CA SER A 155 -13.09 -14.34 -3.13
C SER A 155 -12.06 -13.48 -3.85
N ILE A 156 -11.04 -14.12 -4.39
CA ILE A 156 -10.05 -13.49 -5.25
C ILE A 156 -10.34 -14.00 -6.67
N ASN A 157 -10.52 -13.07 -7.62
CA ASN A 157 -10.75 -13.40 -9.04
C ASN A 157 -12.01 -14.25 -9.35
N GLU A 158 -13.14 -14.00 -8.66
CA GLU A 158 -14.43 -14.73 -8.82
C GLU A 158 -14.39 -16.24 -8.50
N HIS A 159 -13.31 -16.76 -7.93
CA HIS A 159 -13.32 -18.09 -7.33
C HIS A 159 -13.62 -17.99 -5.84
N PRO A 160 -14.82 -18.40 -5.38
CA PRO A 160 -15.09 -18.48 -3.96
C PRO A 160 -14.21 -19.55 -3.35
N LEU A 161 -13.37 -19.15 -2.40
CA LEU A 161 -12.75 -20.08 -1.47
C LEU A 161 -13.88 -20.64 -0.61
N GLN A 162 -14.29 -21.87 -0.91
CA GLN A 162 -15.29 -22.57 -0.12
C GLN A 162 -14.64 -23.03 1.19
N THR A 163 -15.30 -22.68 2.29
CA THR A 163 -15.05 -23.18 3.66
C THR A 163 -15.25 -24.68 3.78
#